data_AF-A0A1Q3ENN5-F1
#
_entry.id   AF-A0A1Q3ENN5-F1
#
_cell.length_a   1.000
_cell.length_b   1.000
_cell.length_c   1.000
_cell.angle_alpha   90.00
_cell.angle_beta   90.00
_cell.angle_gamma   90.00
#
_symmetry.space_group_name_H-M   'P 1'
#
loop_
_entity.id
_entity.type
_entity.pdbx_description
1 polymer ?
#
loop_
_entity_poly.entity_id
_entity_poly.type
_entity_poly.pdbx_seq_one_letter_code
_entity_poly.pdbx_strand_id
1 'polypeptide(L)'
;MKHKLRRNAKALENGYGLDVRLRRFVKEAVVQMMNLEVEGTKVDLQYCPARGLVGEEWGNIQSLPSDSPLFLLPHSSLVTLNAYRDVLTIIKFLQPPSLLSAFRTAHRAIKLYLVAQGLFGSRFGFLGGFHLTILLSRVTLTLVSSGGSEELESHHLVRQIFLTYRHWNWERDAVSAIPYRDVELGPATEVSRRSSTKAAMVVLSIERPTSNLTSNASRNSVDVMRRAFEKADKMLEECRNWAEVCGLEPEGEAPYQVFLKQHKVFIKLDIHFWGGSNLKGRAIIGWLESRIVSLLVHLYTAVPSINVRFWPVRFADTETIDSTDDARNLHGFYLFGLSPFSSASPSKLQEIELAALTQCIRSFEADLQSNVKYYDSQTTFISLGIMTQKSLKKETGLTNIIPDSFTWSDNGFDPVDDDEENIEEKDDEFDIPGPEQSMISASQRKKALAASTRNKATLYTPTPGKLRTSADVMNRLLWDPVLGKKEYIVGYEDRFLGIQELKLRDWVMKEVEHESFIPQHRIVYFKHLTNGEIVWDKRKKIDMVFGSGLGSG
;
A
#
# COMPACT_ATOMS: atom_id res chain seq x y z
N MET A 1 14.22 -19.54 -10.92
CA MET A 1 13.88 -18.62 -12.01
C MET A 1 15.11 -18.08 -12.76
N LYS A 2 16.20 -17.70 -12.07
CA LYS A 2 17.51 -17.35 -12.70
C LYS A 2 17.94 -18.30 -13.83
N HIS A 3 17.83 -19.62 -13.60
CA HIS A 3 18.09 -20.64 -14.61
C HIS A 3 17.16 -20.57 -15.85
N LYS A 4 15.87 -20.24 -15.67
CA LYS A 4 14.91 -20.10 -16.76
C LYS A 4 15.16 -18.82 -17.58
N LEU A 5 15.53 -17.71 -16.93
CA LEU A 5 15.94 -16.47 -17.61
C LEU A 5 17.21 -16.68 -18.44
N ARG A 6 18.23 -17.34 -17.88
CA ARG A 6 19.44 -17.72 -18.63
C ARG A 6 19.14 -18.63 -19.82
N ARG A 7 18.22 -19.60 -19.64
CA ARG A 7 17.78 -20.47 -20.74
C ARG A 7 17.04 -19.70 -21.83
N ASN A 8 16.24 -18.71 -21.45
CA ASN A 8 15.53 -17.85 -22.40
C ASN A 8 16.49 -16.94 -23.18
N ALA A 9 17.50 -16.36 -22.51
CA ALA A 9 18.54 -15.59 -23.19
C ALA A 9 19.26 -16.42 -24.26
N LYS A 10 19.61 -17.67 -23.95
CA LYS A 10 20.15 -18.62 -24.95
C LYS A 10 19.16 -18.96 -26.07
N ALA A 11 17.87 -19.01 -25.78
CA ALA A 11 16.85 -19.24 -26.82
C ALA A 11 16.66 -18.01 -27.72
N LEU A 12 16.84 -16.81 -27.17
CA LEU A 12 16.84 -15.54 -27.89
C LEU A 12 18.01 -15.45 -28.88
N GLU A 13 19.22 -15.85 -28.44
CA GLU A 13 20.41 -15.97 -29.30
C GLU A 13 20.19 -16.93 -30.48
N ASN A 14 19.29 -17.91 -30.31
CA ASN A 14 18.93 -18.88 -31.34
C ASN A 14 17.66 -18.51 -32.14
N GLY A 15 17.12 -17.29 -31.97
CA GLY A 15 16.03 -16.76 -32.79
C GLY A 15 14.60 -17.21 -32.45
N TYR A 16 14.38 -17.89 -31.31
CA TYR A 16 13.04 -18.39 -30.91
C TYR A 16 12.64 -18.05 -29.46
N GLY A 17 13.45 -17.25 -28.75
CA GLY A 17 13.13 -16.78 -27.39
C GLY A 17 12.26 -15.53 -27.38
N LEU A 18 11.64 -15.25 -26.23
CA LEU A 18 11.03 -13.93 -25.93
C LEU A 18 12.08 -13.06 -25.23
N ASP A 19 12.17 -11.77 -25.54
CA ASP A 19 13.02 -10.82 -24.82
C ASP A 19 12.44 -10.56 -23.43
N VAL A 20 12.94 -11.33 -22.44
CA VAL A 20 12.52 -11.24 -21.03
C VAL A 20 13.70 -10.81 -20.17
N ARG A 21 13.59 -9.64 -19.56
CA ARG A 21 14.62 -9.06 -18.69
C ARG A 21 14.06 -8.91 -17.28
N LEU A 22 14.82 -9.34 -16.27
CA LEU A 22 14.50 -9.01 -14.87
C LEU A 22 15.02 -7.60 -14.60
N ARG A 23 14.13 -6.66 -14.32
CA ARG A 23 14.49 -5.27 -13.95
C ARG A 23 14.81 -5.17 -12.47
N ARG A 24 13.98 -5.76 -11.61
CA ARG A 24 14.10 -5.66 -10.15
C ARG A 24 13.40 -6.81 -9.44
N PHE A 25 13.89 -7.18 -8.25
CA PHE A 25 13.14 -8.00 -7.31
C PHE A 25 12.82 -7.20 -6.05
N VAL A 26 11.52 -7.07 -5.73
CA VAL A 26 11.03 -6.31 -4.58
C VAL A 26 10.69 -7.29 -3.46
N LYS A 27 11.63 -7.47 -2.53
CA LYS A 27 11.51 -8.39 -1.37
C LYS A 27 10.81 -7.74 -0.18
N GLU A 28 11.12 -6.47 0.09
CA GLU A 28 10.66 -5.71 1.28
C GLU A 28 9.22 -5.14 1.14
N ALA A 29 8.36 -5.77 0.33
CA ALA A 29 6.97 -5.33 0.14
C ALA A 29 5.98 -6.33 0.73
N VAL A 30 4.79 -5.85 1.12
CA VAL A 30 3.69 -6.68 1.64
C VAL A 30 3.37 -7.85 0.69
N VAL A 31 3.42 -7.60 -0.62
CA VAL A 31 3.38 -8.62 -1.65
C VAL A 31 4.69 -8.57 -2.42
N GLN A 32 5.47 -9.64 -2.33
CA GLN A 32 6.72 -9.77 -3.07
C GLN A 32 6.46 -9.84 -4.57
N MET A 33 7.27 -9.13 -5.35
CA MET A 33 7.07 -9.04 -6.80
C MET A 33 8.39 -8.93 -7.57
N MET A 34 8.38 -9.47 -8.78
CA MET A 34 9.45 -9.31 -9.76
C MET A 34 9.00 -8.34 -10.83
N ASN A 35 9.77 -7.28 -11.04
CA ASN A 35 9.54 -6.36 -12.14
C ASN A 35 10.33 -6.89 -13.33
N LEU A 36 9.61 -7.27 -14.37
CA LEU A 36 10.14 -7.81 -15.61
C LEU A 36 9.91 -6.81 -16.73
N GLU A 37 10.66 -6.97 -17.81
CA GLU A 37 10.34 -6.41 -19.10
C GLU A 37 10.25 -7.55 -20.10
N VAL A 38 9.12 -7.64 -20.79
CA VAL A 38 8.82 -8.69 -21.77
C VAL A 38 8.48 -7.98 -23.08
N GLU A 39 9.33 -8.13 -24.11
CA GLU A 39 9.11 -7.49 -25.42
C GLU A 39 8.88 -5.97 -25.30
N GLY A 40 9.66 -5.29 -24.46
CA GLY A 40 9.52 -3.86 -24.17
C GLY A 40 8.34 -3.49 -23.25
N THR A 41 7.52 -4.45 -22.82
CA THR A 41 6.41 -4.22 -21.88
C THR A 41 6.84 -4.48 -20.45
N LYS A 42 6.64 -3.51 -19.55
CA LYS A 42 6.88 -3.68 -18.11
C LYS A 42 5.81 -4.61 -17.50
N VAL A 43 6.25 -5.66 -16.80
CA VAL A 43 5.38 -6.69 -16.21
C VAL A 43 5.74 -6.87 -14.74
N ASP A 44 4.74 -6.64 -13.88
CA ASP A 44 4.84 -6.91 -12.44
C ASP A 44 4.35 -8.33 -12.16
N LEU A 45 5.28 -9.24 -11.86
CA LEU A 45 4.98 -10.63 -11.60
C LEU A 45 4.92 -10.92 -10.09
N GLN A 46 3.76 -11.35 -9.63
CA GLN A 46 3.54 -11.82 -8.25
C GLN A 46 3.40 -13.35 -8.24
N TYR A 47 3.63 -13.95 -7.08
CA TYR A 47 3.53 -15.40 -6.90
C TYR A 47 2.66 -15.74 -5.68
N CYS A 48 1.68 -16.61 -5.89
CA CYS A 48 0.81 -17.13 -4.85
C CYS A 48 0.91 -18.67 -4.83
N PRO A 49 1.48 -19.27 -3.78
CA PRO A 49 1.44 -20.72 -3.60
C PRO A 49 0.03 -21.18 -3.19
N ALA A 50 -0.72 -21.76 -4.13
CA ALA A 50 -2.08 -22.27 -3.91
C ALA A 50 -2.25 -23.66 -4.54
N ARG A 51 -1.51 -24.66 -4.04
CA ARG A 51 -1.43 -26.00 -4.67
C ARG A 51 -2.80 -26.68 -4.84
N GLY A 52 -3.64 -26.66 -3.80
CA GLY A 52 -4.98 -27.27 -3.85
C GLY A 52 -5.84 -26.64 -4.94
N LEU A 53 -5.89 -25.31 -4.98
CA LEU A 53 -6.64 -24.57 -5.99
C LEU A 53 -6.15 -24.85 -7.42
N VAL A 54 -4.84 -24.83 -7.66
CA VAL A 54 -4.26 -25.05 -9.00
C VAL A 54 -4.49 -26.49 -9.49
N GLY A 55 -4.44 -27.47 -8.59
CA GLY A 55 -4.63 -28.88 -8.94
C GLY A 55 -6.08 -29.28 -9.17
N GLU A 56 -7.04 -28.60 -8.54
CA GLU A 56 -8.43 -29.05 -8.47
C GLU A 56 -9.40 -28.14 -9.25
N GLU A 57 -9.33 -26.81 -9.10
CA GLU A 57 -10.45 -25.92 -9.50
C GLU A 57 -10.03 -24.57 -10.09
N TRP A 58 -8.77 -24.38 -10.53
CA TRP A 58 -8.31 -23.08 -11.05
C TRP A 58 -9.19 -22.51 -12.18
N GLY A 59 -9.63 -23.38 -13.11
CA GLY A 59 -10.51 -22.98 -14.20
C GLY A 59 -11.91 -22.52 -13.75
N ASN A 60 -12.36 -22.97 -12.57
CA ASN A 60 -13.68 -22.69 -12.02
C ASN A 60 -13.64 -21.74 -10.81
N ILE A 61 -12.52 -21.05 -10.58
CA ILE A 61 -12.35 -20.18 -9.41
C ILE A 61 -13.49 -19.17 -9.20
N GLN A 62 -14.13 -18.71 -10.27
CA GLN A 62 -15.26 -17.77 -10.24
C GLN A 62 -16.58 -18.35 -9.68
N SER A 63 -16.75 -19.67 -9.73
CA SER A 63 -17.93 -20.36 -9.20
C SER A 63 -17.75 -20.82 -7.75
N LEU A 64 -16.51 -20.84 -7.25
CA LEU A 64 -16.23 -21.22 -5.87
C LEU A 64 -16.85 -20.22 -4.89
N PRO A 65 -17.44 -20.70 -3.78
CA PRO A 65 -17.99 -19.84 -2.74
C PRO A 65 -16.84 -19.14 -1.99
N SER A 66 -17.09 -17.92 -1.49
CA SER A 66 -16.03 -17.07 -0.90
C SER A 66 -15.33 -17.69 0.32
N ASP A 67 -15.99 -18.63 1.01
CA ASP A 67 -15.54 -19.40 2.17
C ASP A 67 -15.01 -20.80 1.82
N SER A 68 -14.75 -21.07 0.54
CA SER A 68 -14.19 -22.36 0.09
C SER A 68 -12.90 -22.70 0.86
N PRO A 69 -12.72 -23.97 1.29
CA PRO A 69 -11.51 -24.40 1.98
C PRO A 69 -10.25 -24.27 1.10
N LEU A 70 -10.41 -24.15 -0.22
CA LEU A 70 -9.32 -23.89 -1.16
C LEU A 70 -8.69 -22.50 -0.99
N PHE A 71 -9.37 -21.58 -0.29
CA PHE A 71 -8.87 -20.25 0.04
C PHE A 71 -8.19 -20.16 1.41
N LEU A 72 -8.01 -21.29 2.11
CA LEU A 72 -7.25 -21.37 3.36
C LEU A 72 -5.75 -21.36 3.09
N LEU A 73 -5.25 -20.19 2.72
CA LEU A 73 -3.85 -19.96 2.40
C LEU A 73 -3.20 -19.07 3.47
N PRO A 74 -1.85 -19.14 3.63
CA PRO A 74 -1.13 -18.16 4.43
C PRO A 74 -1.47 -16.74 4.00
N HIS A 75 -1.53 -15.79 4.94
CA HIS A 75 -1.95 -14.41 4.68
C HIS A 75 -1.25 -13.78 3.47
N SER A 76 0.07 -13.93 3.34
CA SER A 76 0.85 -13.41 2.21
C SER A 76 0.40 -13.96 0.84
N SER A 77 -0.07 -15.20 0.79
CA SER A 77 -0.56 -15.85 -0.42
C SER A 77 -2.02 -15.48 -0.68
N LEU A 78 -2.83 -15.44 0.37
CA LEU A 78 -4.23 -15.09 0.30
C LEU A 78 -4.44 -13.65 -0.17
N VAL A 79 -3.63 -12.70 0.28
CA VAL A 79 -3.69 -11.30 -0.18
C VAL A 79 -3.45 -11.21 -1.71
N THR A 80 -2.44 -11.91 -2.23
CA THR A 80 -2.17 -11.96 -3.67
C THR A 80 -3.32 -12.61 -4.45
N LEU A 81 -3.87 -13.71 -3.95
CA LEU A 81 -5.00 -14.39 -4.59
C LEU A 81 -6.28 -13.53 -4.54
N ASN A 82 -6.55 -12.88 -3.42
CA ASN A 82 -7.73 -12.04 -3.24
C ASN A 82 -7.69 -10.81 -4.15
N ALA A 83 -6.52 -10.23 -4.45
CA ALA A 83 -6.42 -9.17 -5.45
C ALA A 83 -6.95 -9.62 -6.83
N TYR A 84 -6.71 -10.88 -7.22
CA TYR A 84 -7.29 -11.46 -8.43
C TYR A 84 -8.79 -11.77 -8.27
N ARG A 85 -9.18 -12.40 -7.16
CA ARG A 85 -10.59 -12.75 -6.89
C ARG A 85 -11.50 -11.52 -6.82
N ASP A 86 -11.05 -10.41 -6.22
CA ASP A 86 -11.82 -9.17 -6.16
C ASP A 86 -12.16 -8.66 -7.57
N VAL A 87 -11.20 -8.73 -8.50
CA VAL A 87 -11.41 -8.36 -9.92
C VAL A 87 -12.43 -9.29 -10.57
N LEU A 88 -12.36 -10.60 -10.31
CA LEU A 88 -13.35 -11.55 -10.82
C LEU A 88 -14.75 -11.24 -10.28
N THR A 89 -14.86 -10.90 -9.00
CA THR A 89 -16.12 -10.51 -8.37
C THR A 89 -16.70 -9.25 -9.02
N ILE A 90 -15.88 -8.23 -9.31
CA ILE A 90 -16.33 -7.04 -10.06
C ILE A 90 -16.80 -7.40 -11.46
N ILE A 91 -16.03 -8.20 -12.21
CA ILE A 91 -16.41 -8.64 -13.56
C ILE A 91 -17.73 -9.43 -13.54
N LYS A 92 -17.97 -10.24 -12.52
CA LYS A 92 -19.20 -11.03 -12.34
C LYS A 92 -20.46 -10.17 -12.20
N PHE A 93 -20.37 -8.96 -11.66
CA PHE A 93 -21.52 -8.05 -11.59
C PHE A 93 -21.63 -7.14 -12.81
N LEU A 94 -20.52 -6.85 -13.49
CA LEU A 94 -20.48 -6.04 -14.71
C LEU A 94 -20.68 -6.89 -15.99
N GLN A 95 -21.38 -8.03 -15.91
CA GLN A 95 -21.53 -8.96 -17.03
C GLN A 95 -22.19 -8.39 -18.29
N PRO A 96 -23.21 -7.50 -18.21
CA PRO A 96 -23.79 -6.91 -19.42
C PRO A 96 -22.73 -6.13 -20.23
N PRO A 97 -22.52 -6.43 -21.52
CA PRO A 97 -21.46 -5.80 -22.32
C PRO A 97 -21.57 -4.28 -22.40
N SER A 98 -22.79 -3.74 -22.49
CA SER A 98 -23.06 -2.30 -22.47
C SER A 98 -22.62 -1.66 -21.15
N LEU A 99 -22.99 -2.27 -20.03
CA LEU A 99 -22.60 -1.81 -18.69
C LEU A 99 -21.08 -1.84 -18.49
N LEU A 100 -20.41 -2.92 -18.92
CA LEU A 100 -18.96 -3.04 -18.85
C LEU A 100 -18.26 -1.97 -19.71
N SER A 101 -18.80 -1.67 -20.89
CA SER A 101 -18.30 -0.61 -21.77
C SER A 101 -18.44 0.76 -21.12
N ALA A 102 -19.64 1.09 -20.61
CA ALA A 102 -19.91 2.32 -19.87
C ALA A 102 -19.00 2.48 -18.66
N PHE A 103 -18.82 1.41 -17.87
CA PHE A 103 -17.93 1.36 -16.72
C PHE A 103 -16.47 1.66 -17.12
N ARG A 104 -15.95 1.00 -18.15
CA ARG A 104 -14.57 1.20 -18.63
C ARG A 104 -14.34 2.63 -19.10
N THR A 105 -15.29 3.19 -19.85
CA THR A 105 -15.21 4.57 -20.35
C THR A 105 -15.27 5.57 -19.20
N ALA A 106 -16.20 5.40 -18.26
CA ALA A 106 -16.29 6.24 -17.06
C ALA A 106 -15.03 6.14 -16.21
N HIS A 107 -14.52 4.94 -15.96
CA HIS A 107 -13.29 4.72 -15.19
C HIS A 107 -12.09 5.44 -15.83
N ARG A 108 -11.95 5.38 -17.16
CA ARG A 108 -10.89 6.10 -17.89
C ARG A 108 -11.06 7.61 -17.78
N ALA A 109 -12.27 8.13 -17.95
CA ALA A 109 -12.56 9.55 -17.81
C ALA A 109 -12.23 10.05 -16.38
N ILE A 110 -12.70 9.35 -15.35
CA ILE A 110 -12.45 9.73 -13.96
C ILE A 110 -10.97 9.60 -13.61
N LYS A 111 -10.28 8.55 -14.08
CA LYS A 111 -8.83 8.43 -13.90
C LYS A 111 -8.08 9.60 -14.55
N LEU A 112 -8.48 10.01 -15.76
CA LEU A 112 -7.92 11.19 -16.42
C LEU A 112 -8.08 12.44 -15.55
N TYR A 113 -9.29 12.69 -15.04
CA TYR A 113 -9.56 13.80 -14.13
C TYR A 113 -8.69 13.73 -12.87
N LEU A 114 -8.62 12.57 -12.20
CA LEU A 114 -7.84 12.40 -10.97
C LEU A 114 -6.34 12.63 -11.21
N VAL A 115 -5.79 12.12 -12.31
CA VAL A 115 -4.39 12.34 -12.69
C VAL A 115 -4.13 13.82 -12.98
N ALA A 116 -4.98 14.44 -13.82
CA ALA A 116 -4.85 15.84 -14.19
C ALA A 116 -4.89 16.77 -12.97
N GLN A 117 -5.79 16.52 -12.03
CA GLN A 117 -5.99 17.37 -10.83
C GLN A 117 -5.03 17.08 -9.67
N GLY A 118 -4.10 16.12 -9.83
CA GLY A 118 -3.16 15.74 -8.77
C GLY A 118 -3.82 14.98 -7.61
N LEU A 119 -4.78 14.11 -7.93
CA LEU A 119 -5.60 13.33 -6.98
C LEU A 119 -5.45 11.81 -7.18
N PHE A 120 -4.40 11.39 -7.90
CA PHE A 120 -4.13 9.99 -8.19
C PHE A 120 -2.75 9.60 -7.64
N GLY A 121 -2.70 8.47 -6.93
CA GLY A 121 -1.48 7.95 -6.30
C GLY A 121 -1.74 7.46 -4.87
N SER A 122 -2.06 6.16 -4.74
CA SER A 122 -2.34 5.52 -3.44
C SER A 122 -1.16 5.61 -2.45
N ARG A 123 0.07 5.58 -2.95
CA ARG A 123 1.29 5.77 -2.14
C ARG A 123 1.38 7.14 -1.47
N PHE A 124 0.66 8.14 -2.00
CA PHE A 124 0.63 9.51 -1.48
C PHE A 124 -0.67 9.83 -0.73
N GLY A 125 -1.48 8.80 -0.43
CA GLY A 125 -2.74 8.97 0.28
C GLY A 125 -3.92 9.45 -0.56
N PHE A 126 -3.81 9.39 -1.89
CA PHE A 126 -4.91 9.65 -2.82
C PHE A 126 -5.50 8.33 -3.37
N LEU A 127 -6.39 8.40 -4.36
CA LEU A 127 -6.97 7.19 -4.96
C LEU A 127 -5.95 6.49 -5.87
N GLY A 128 -5.93 5.15 -5.81
CA GLY A 128 -5.27 4.30 -6.78
C GLY A 128 -6.26 3.73 -7.81
N GLY A 129 -5.76 2.99 -8.79
CA GLY A 129 -6.60 2.39 -9.83
C GLY A 129 -7.67 1.46 -9.27
N PHE A 130 -7.29 0.58 -8.33
CA PHE A 130 -8.24 -0.34 -7.73
C PHE A 130 -9.19 0.34 -6.74
N HIS A 131 -8.75 1.38 -6.02
CA HIS A 131 -9.65 2.22 -5.21
C HIS A 131 -10.75 2.82 -6.08
N LEU A 132 -10.39 3.44 -7.21
CA LEU A 132 -11.36 3.99 -8.16
C LEU A 132 -12.31 2.90 -8.70
N THR A 133 -11.79 1.70 -8.96
CA THR A 133 -12.60 0.56 -9.41
C THR A 133 -13.67 0.20 -8.36
N ILE A 134 -13.31 0.14 -7.07
CA ILE A 134 -14.25 -0.13 -5.98
C ILE A 134 -15.29 0.99 -5.85
N LEU A 135 -14.84 2.25 -5.83
CA LEU A 135 -15.71 3.41 -5.70
C LEU A 135 -16.74 3.47 -6.84
N LEU A 136 -16.29 3.24 -8.08
CA LEU A 136 -17.14 3.23 -9.25
C LEU A 136 -18.07 2.00 -9.27
N SER A 137 -17.60 0.83 -8.85
CA SER A 137 -18.43 -0.38 -8.76
C SER A 137 -19.62 -0.18 -7.83
N ARG A 138 -19.40 0.47 -6.68
CA ARG A 138 -20.46 0.84 -5.75
C ARG A 138 -21.51 1.72 -6.44
N VAL A 139 -21.06 2.80 -7.08
CA VAL A 139 -21.92 3.75 -7.80
C VAL A 139 -22.73 3.05 -8.89
N THR A 140 -22.06 2.22 -9.70
CA THR A 140 -22.70 1.46 -10.78
C THR A 140 -23.79 0.54 -10.22
N LEU A 141 -23.51 -0.23 -9.17
CA LEU A 141 -24.49 -1.13 -8.55
C LEU A 141 -25.66 -0.38 -7.90
N THR A 142 -25.41 0.77 -7.27
CA THR A 142 -26.46 1.62 -6.71
C THR A 142 -27.40 2.18 -7.79
N LEU A 143 -26.86 2.60 -8.93
CA LEU A 143 -27.67 3.09 -10.05
C LEU A 143 -28.49 1.98 -10.71
N VAL A 144 -27.88 0.82 -10.95
CA VAL A 144 -28.58 -0.35 -11.51
C VAL A 144 -29.73 -0.80 -10.61
N SER A 145 -29.55 -0.75 -9.29
CA SER A 145 -30.59 -1.17 -8.32
C SER A 145 -31.75 -0.18 -8.22
N SER A 146 -31.56 1.09 -8.60
CA SER A 146 -32.58 2.14 -8.51
C SER A 146 -33.64 2.09 -9.63
N GLY A 147 -33.59 1.09 -10.52
CA GLY A 147 -34.70 0.80 -11.45
C GLY A 147 -34.89 1.79 -12.60
N GLY A 148 -33.84 2.51 -13.01
CA GLY A 148 -33.89 3.35 -14.21
C GLY A 148 -34.05 2.48 -15.47
N SER A 149 -35.10 2.73 -16.25
CA SER A 149 -35.42 2.03 -17.51
C SER A 149 -34.44 2.33 -18.67
N GLU A 150 -33.47 3.22 -18.45
CA GLU A 150 -32.50 3.66 -19.44
C GLU A 150 -31.19 2.87 -19.33
N GLU A 151 -30.56 2.58 -20.47
CA GLU A 151 -29.23 1.98 -20.49
C GLU A 151 -28.21 2.89 -19.79
N LEU A 152 -27.52 2.36 -18.80
CA LEU A 152 -26.56 3.13 -18.02
C LEU A 152 -25.32 3.45 -18.85
N GLU A 153 -25.26 4.65 -19.39
CA GLU A 153 -24.09 5.16 -20.09
C GLU A 153 -22.96 5.68 -19.17
N SER A 154 -21.77 5.90 -19.75
CA SER A 154 -20.59 6.37 -19.00
C SER A 154 -20.76 7.74 -18.37
N HIS A 155 -21.53 8.66 -18.98
CA HIS A 155 -21.70 10.01 -18.46
C HIS A 155 -22.54 10.03 -17.17
N HIS A 156 -23.54 9.13 -17.05
CA HIS A 156 -24.29 8.91 -15.81
C HIS A 156 -23.35 8.51 -14.67
N LEU A 157 -22.44 7.57 -14.93
CA LEU A 157 -21.45 7.09 -13.96
C LEU A 157 -20.47 8.19 -13.54
N VAL A 158 -20.00 9.00 -14.50
CA VAL A 158 -19.11 10.15 -14.24
C VAL A 158 -19.81 11.20 -13.39
N ARG A 159 -21.07 11.55 -13.68
CA ARG A 159 -21.85 12.50 -12.86
C ARG A 159 -22.05 11.96 -11.45
N GLN A 160 -22.47 10.70 -11.33
CA GLN A 160 -22.86 10.12 -10.06
C GLN A 160 -21.68 9.91 -9.10
N ILE A 161 -20.47 9.61 -9.60
CA ILE A 161 -19.31 9.43 -8.72
C ILE A 161 -18.97 10.73 -7.96
N PHE A 162 -19.00 11.88 -8.64
CA PHE A 162 -18.74 13.16 -8.00
C PHE A 162 -19.83 13.51 -7.00
N LEU A 163 -21.10 13.33 -7.39
CA LEU A 163 -22.25 13.61 -6.54
C LEU A 163 -22.27 12.76 -5.27
N THR A 164 -21.93 11.48 -5.40
CA THR A 164 -21.87 10.54 -4.28
C THR A 164 -20.73 10.90 -3.33
N TYR A 165 -19.52 11.05 -3.85
CA TYR A 165 -18.32 11.16 -3.01
C TYR A 165 -18.00 12.58 -2.53
N ARG A 166 -18.65 13.63 -3.06
CA ARG A 166 -18.63 14.96 -2.44
C ARG A 166 -19.40 15.02 -1.12
N HIS A 167 -20.47 14.22 -0.99
CA HIS A 167 -21.34 14.16 0.20
C HIS A 167 -20.98 13.00 1.14
N TRP A 168 -20.09 12.10 0.71
CA TRP A 168 -19.69 10.94 1.49
C TRP A 168 -19.03 11.36 2.81
N ASN A 169 -19.49 10.77 3.91
CA ASN A 169 -18.88 11.03 5.21
C ASN A 169 -17.65 10.15 5.39
N TRP A 170 -16.52 10.56 4.83
CA TRP A 170 -15.24 9.85 4.93
C TRP A 170 -14.80 9.60 6.38
N GLU A 171 -15.24 10.45 7.32
CA GLU A 171 -14.96 10.28 8.74
C GLU A 171 -15.87 9.28 9.43
N ARG A 172 -17.02 8.88 8.87
CA ARG A 172 -17.98 7.94 9.49
C ARG A 172 -18.31 6.68 8.70
N ASP A 173 -18.17 6.73 7.39
CA ASP A 173 -18.60 5.65 6.51
C ASP A 173 -17.40 4.90 5.91
N ALA A 174 -17.64 3.68 5.43
CA ALA A 174 -16.66 2.87 4.71
C ALA A 174 -17.20 2.56 3.31
N VAL A 175 -16.35 2.65 2.29
CA VAL A 175 -16.72 2.34 0.91
C VAL A 175 -16.50 0.85 0.67
N SER A 176 -17.59 0.12 0.44
CA SER A 176 -17.57 -1.23 -0.11
C SER A 176 -18.00 -1.21 -1.58
N ALA A 177 -17.44 -2.10 -2.40
CA ALA A 177 -17.82 -2.21 -3.81
C ALA A 177 -19.29 -2.63 -3.99
N ILE A 178 -19.85 -3.39 -3.04
CA ILE A 178 -21.16 -4.03 -3.11
C ILE A 178 -22.03 -3.46 -1.97
N PRO A 179 -22.92 -2.47 -2.24
CA PRO A 179 -23.64 -1.74 -1.19
C PRO A 179 -24.47 -2.60 -0.23
N TYR A 180 -25.06 -3.69 -0.72
CA TYR A 180 -25.99 -4.53 0.04
C TYR A 180 -25.30 -5.55 0.95
N ARG A 181 -24.02 -5.89 0.71
CA ARG A 181 -23.24 -6.73 1.65
C ARG A 181 -23.04 -6.05 3.01
N ASP A 182 -23.10 -4.71 3.06
CA ASP A 182 -23.00 -3.96 4.31
C ASP A 182 -24.23 -4.19 5.21
N VAL A 183 -25.42 -4.37 4.62
CA VAL A 183 -26.69 -4.58 5.33
C VAL A 183 -26.77 -5.98 5.97
N GLU A 184 -26.26 -7.01 5.28
CA GLU A 184 -26.28 -8.40 5.75
C GLU A 184 -25.38 -8.64 6.97
N LEU A 185 -24.34 -7.82 7.16
CA LEU A 185 -23.33 -8.00 8.20
C LEU A 185 -23.69 -7.31 9.54
N GLY A 186 -24.77 -6.54 9.60
CA GLY A 186 -25.26 -5.84 10.79
C GLY A 186 -24.32 -4.75 11.35
N PRO A 187 -24.81 -3.90 12.28
CA PRO A 187 -24.07 -2.73 12.78
C PRO A 187 -22.81 -3.07 13.60
N ALA A 188 -22.72 -4.27 14.18
CA ALA A 188 -21.55 -4.69 14.99
C ALA A 188 -20.27 -4.89 14.15
N THR A 189 -20.40 -5.27 12.86
CA THR A 189 -19.25 -5.48 11.96
C THR A 189 -18.77 -4.18 11.31
N GLU A 190 -19.64 -3.17 11.14
CA GLU A 190 -19.25 -1.82 10.70
C GLU A 190 -18.35 -1.13 11.74
N VAL A 191 -18.66 -1.30 13.03
CA VAL A 191 -17.86 -0.80 14.15
C VAL A 191 -16.50 -1.52 14.22
N SER A 192 -16.46 -2.84 13.97
CA SER A 192 -15.21 -3.62 13.92
C SER A 192 -14.31 -3.24 12.74
N ARG A 193 -14.88 -3.04 11.53
CA ARG A 193 -14.16 -2.58 10.34
C ARG A 193 -13.53 -1.19 10.48
N ARG A 194 -13.98 -0.40 11.47
CA ARG A 194 -13.46 0.92 11.84
C ARG A 194 -12.62 0.95 13.12
N SER A 195 -12.34 -0.18 13.73
CA SER A 195 -11.65 -0.28 15.03
C SER A 195 -10.32 0.51 15.10
N SER A 196 -9.70 0.87 13.96
CA SER A 196 -8.74 1.98 13.94
C SER A 196 -9.44 3.35 13.88
N THR A 197 -9.69 3.97 15.03
CA THR A 197 -10.19 5.36 15.21
C THR A 197 -9.32 6.46 14.56
N LYS A 198 -8.36 6.09 13.70
CA LYS A 198 -7.35 6.97 13.07
C LYS A 198 -7.38 6.99 11.53
N ALA A 199 -8.11 6.09 10.85
CA ALA A 199 -8.11 6.06 9.39
C ALA A 199 -8.88 7.24 8.79
N ALA A 200 -8.26 8.01 7.89
CA ALA A 200 -8.90 9.17 7.26
C ALA A 200 -9.88 8.78 6.13
N MET A 201 -9.64 7.63 5.49
CA MET A 201 -10.46 7.06 4.43
C MET A 201 -10.49 5.53 4.60
N VAL A 202 -11.66 4.94 4.40
CA VAL A 202 -11.84 3.49 4.46
C VAL A 202 -12.47 3.01 3.15
N VAL A 203 -11.66 2.34 2.32
CA VAL A 203 -12.10 1.64 1.11
C VAL A 203 -11.76 0.17 1.28
N LEU A 204 -12.77 -0.68 1.31
CA LEU A 204 -12.63 -2.08 1.68
C LEU A 204 -12.37 -2.95 0.45
N SER A 205 -11.47 -3.94 0.59
CA SER A 205 -11.38 -5.06 -0.34
C SER A 205 -12.68 -5.88 -0.35
N ILE A 206 -12.85 -6.74 -1.36
CA ILE A 206 -14.15 -7.39 -1.62
C ILE A 206 -14.22 -8.78 -0.99
N GLU A 207 -13.25 -9.64 -1.30
CA GLU A 207 -13.18 -11.00 -0.80
C GLU A 207 -12.60 -11.03 0.61
N ARG A 208 -13.02 -12.05 1.36
CA ARG A 208 -12.60 -12.21 2.74
C ARG A 208 -11.16 -12.75 2.82
N PRO A 209 -10.36 -12.27 3.77
CA PRO A 209 -10.74 -11.28 4.77
C PRO A 209 -10.64 -9.86 4.22
N THR A 210 -11.61 -9.02 4.59
CA THR A 210 -11.69 -7.65 4.08
C THR A 210 -10.65 -6.78 4.78
N SER A 211 -9.93 -5.97 4.01
CA SER A 211 -8.92 -5.03 4.52
C SER A 211 -9.17 -3.62 4.01
N ASN A 212 -8.72 -2.61 4.76
CA ASN A 212 -8.73 -1.23 4.30
C ASN A 212 -7.56 -0.98 3.33
N LEU A 213 -7.89 -0.67 2.07
CA LEU A 213 -6.92 -0.42 1.01
C LEU A 213 -6.37 1.01 1.03
N THR A 214 -7.01 1.92 1.76
CA THR A 214 -6.63 3.34 1.84
C THR A 214 -5.91 3.70 3.14
N SER A 215 -5.04 2.81 3.64
CA SER A 215 -4.24 3.03 4.86
C SER A 215 -3.34 4.27 4.78
N ASN A 216 -2.88 4.63 3.59
CA ASN A 216 -2.05 5.81 3.34
C ASN A 216 -2.85 7.14 3.28
N ALA A 217 -4.17 7.10 3.32
CA ALA A 217 -4.97 8.32 3.26
C ALA A 217 -4.75 9.17 4.52
N SER A 218 -4.56 10.47 4.32
CA SER A 218 -4.47 11.46 5.40
C SER A 218 -5.72 12.34 5.39
N ARG A 219 -6.01 13.01 6.52
CA ARG A 219 -7.11 13.98 6.57
C ARG A 219 -6.92 15.11 5.55
N ASN A 220 -5.68 15.51 5.31
CA ASN A 220 -5.33 16.48 4.26
C ASN A 220 -5.71 15.99 2.86
N SER A 221 -5.34 14.75 2.49
CA SER A 221 -5.62 14.22 1.15
C SER A 221 -7.11 13.96 0.91
N VAL A 222 -7.83 13.50 1.92
CA VAL A 222 -9.29 13.31 1.87
C VAL A 222 -10.02 14.63 1.66
N ASP A 223 -9.62 15.67 2.39
CA ASP A 223 -10.22 17.00 2.28
C ASP A 223 -9.95 17.65 0.91
N VAL A 224 -8.73 17.51 0.38
CA VAL A 224 -8.38 17.95 -0.99
C VAL A 224 -9.24 17.23 -2.04
N MET A 225 -9.41 15.91 -1.90
CA MET A 225 -10.24 15.11 -2.81
C MET A 225 -11.72 15.52 -2.75
N ARG A 226 -12.27 15.69 -1.55
CA ARG A 226 -13.66 16.13 -1.33
C ARG A 226 -13.93 17.49 -1.99
N ARG A 227 -13.06 18.48 -1.76
CA ARG A 227 -13.20 19.82 -2.40
C ARG A 227 -13.10 19.75 -3.93
N ALA A 228 -12.22 18.90 -4.45
CA ALA A 228 -12.08 18.72 -5.89
C ALA A 228 -13.33 18.08 -6.50
N PHE A 229 -13.89 17.06 -5.85
CA PHE A 229 -15.15 16.45 -6.28
C PHE A 229 -16.31 17.42 -6.20
N GLU A 230 -16.41 18.24 -5.15
CA GLU A 230 -17.40 19.31 -5.04
C GLU A 230 -17.26 20.34 -6.18
N LYS A 231 -16.03 20.72 -6.54
CA LYS A 231 -15.78 21.61 -7.69
C LYS A 231 -16.20 20.97 -9.01
N ALA A 232 -15.81 19.72 -9.26
CA ALA A 232 -16.16 19.01 -10.49
C ALA A 232 -17.67 18.81 -10.64
N ASP A 233 -18.33 18.45 -9.54
CA ASP A 233 -19.78 18.31 -9.44
C ASP A 233 -20.50 19.61 -9.84
N LYS A 234 -20.07 20.74 -9.26
CA LYS A 234 -20.60 22.06 -9.59
C LYS A 234 -20.36 22.43 -11.07
N MET A 235 -19.18 22.16 -11.61
CA MET A 235 -18.89 22.45 -13.03
C MET A 235 -19.77 21.60 -13.96
N LEU A 236 -20.05 20.34 -13.61
CA LEU A 236 -20.96 19.50 -14.36
C LEU A 236 -22.42 19.99 -14.25
N GLU A 237 -22.85 20.50 -13.10
CA GLU A 237 -24.17 21.15 -12.93
C GLU A 237 -24.31 22.41 -13.78
N GLU A 238 -23.22 23.16 -13.96
CA GLU A 238 -23.13 24.33 -14.82
C GLU A 238 -22.97 23.97 -16.31
N CYS A 239 -23.14 22.71 -16.69
CA CYS A 239 -22.99 22.19 -18.05
C CYS A 239 -21.62 22.52 -18.69
N ARG A 240 -20.56 22.66 -17.89
CA ARG A 240 -19.20 22.84 -18.41
C ARG A 240 -18.75 21.57 -19.12
N ASN A 241 -17.96 21.75 -20.17
CA ASN A 241 -17.48 20.61 -20.96
C ASN A 241 -16.44 19.80 -20.15
N TRP A 242 -16.20 18.54 -20.55
CA TRP A 242 -15.32 17.63 -19.80
C TRP A 242 -13.84 18.04 -19.78
N ALA A 243 -13.33 18.63 -20.87
CA ALA A 243 -11.96 19.11 -20.93
C ALA A 243 -11.75 20.23 -19.91
N GLU A 244 -12.73 21.10 -19.75
CA GLU A 244 -12.71 22.16 -18.75
C GLU A 244 -12.79 21.62 -17.31
N VAL A 245 -13.66 20.65 -17.04
CA VAL A 245 -13.74 19.96 -15.74
C VAL A 245 -12.39 19.34 -15.37
N CYS A 246 -11.69 18.77 -16.36
CA CYS A 246 -10.35 18.21 -16.16
C CYS A 246 -9.24 19.27 -16.07
N GLY A 247 -9.50 20.52 -16.49
CA GLY A 247 -8.49 21.56 -16.66
C GLY A 247 -7.50 21.27 -17.79
N LEU A 248 -7.99 20.66 -18.88
CA LEU A 248 -7.22 20.25 -20.06
C LEU A 248 -7.62 21.02 -21.32
N GLU A 249 -8.16 22.23 -21.15
CA GLU A 249 -8.46 23.13 -22.27
C GLU A 249 -7.17 23.52 -23.01
N PRO A 250 -7.14 23.56 -24.36
CA PRO A 250 -5.91 23.81 -25.13
C PRO A 250 -5.21 25.13 -24.81
N GLU A 251 -5.98 26.17 -24.51
CA GLU A 251 -5.48 27.51 -24.16
C GLU A 251 -5.47 27.77 -22.64
N GLY A 252 -5.85 26.76 -21.85
CA GLY A 252 -5.95 26.84 -20.39
C GLY A 252 -4.62 26.57 -19.70
N GLU A 253 -4.49 27.10 -18.48
CA GLU A 253 -3.38 26.74 -17.60
C GLU A 253 -3.52 25.29 -17.14
N ALA A 254 -2.42 24.54 -17.21
CA ALA A 254 -2.41 23.16 -16.72
C ALA A 254 -2.74 23.13 -15.21
N PRO A 255 -3.39 22.08 -14.69
CA PRO A 255 -3.86 22.09 -13.30
C PRO A 255 -2.75 22.28 -12.25
N TYR A 256 -1.52 21.82 -12.54
CA TYR A 256 -0.37 22.05 -11.66
C TYR A 256 0.04 23.54 -11.62
N GLN A 257 -0.10 24.27 -12.73
CA GLN A 257 0.17 25.72 -12.80
C GLN A 257 -0.87 26.49 -11.99
N VAL A 258 -2.14 26.07 -12.08
CA VAL A 258 -3.21 26.59 -11.22
C VAL A 258 -2.89 26.33 -9.75
N PHE A 259 -2.36 25.14 -9.43
CA PHE A 259 -1.88 24.82 -8.08
C PHE A 259 -0.74 25.75 -7.59
N LEU A 260 0.22 26.07 -8.45
CA LEU A 260 1.29 27.01 -8.12
C LEU A 260 0.75 28.43 -7.85
N LYS A 261 -0.34 28.83 -8.50
CA LYS A 261 -0.96 30.16 -8.36
C LYS A 261 -1.94 30.26 -7.20
N GLN A 262 -2.63 29.18 -6.84
CA GLN A 262 -3.70 29.21 -5.84
C GLN A 262 -3.20 29.36 -4.40
N HIS A 263 -1.97 28.91 -4.10
CA HIS A 263 -1.40 28.97 -2.75
C HIS A 263 -0.39 30.11 -2.60
N LYS A 264 -0.46 30.83 -1.47
CA LYS A 264 0.46 31.93 -1.16
C LYS A 264 1.73 31.46 -0.45
N VAL A 265 1.68 30.29 0.19
CA VAL A 265 2.78 29.70 0.95
C VAL A 265 2.86 28.22 0.62
N PHE A 266 4.08 27.72 0.48
CA PHE A 266 4.40 26.34 0.18
C PHE A 266 5.40 25.79 1.19
N ILE A 267 5.35 24.47 1.42
CA ILE A 267 6.51 23.71 1.86
C ILE A 267 7.18 23.16 0.59
N LYS A 268 8.48 23.41 0.43
CA LYS A 268 9.32 22.86 -0.63
C LYS A 268 10.19 21.77 -0.02
N LEU A 269 10.08 20.55 -0.55
CA LEU A 269 10.95 19.42 -0.21
C LEU A 269 11.90 19.22 -1.40
N ASP A 270 13.14 19.65 -1.23
CA ASP A 270 14.18 19.62 -2.25
C ASP A 270 14.95 18.30 -2.21
N ILE A 271 15.27 17.73 -3.38
CA ILE A 271 16.07 16.51 -3.49
C ILE A 271 17.01 16.56 -4.69
N HIS A 272 18.31 16.44 -4.40
CA HIS A 272 19.33 16.26 -5.42
C HIS A 272 20.09 14.96 -5.14
N PHE A 273 20.38 14.19 -6.17
CA PHE A 273 21.18 12.98 -6.08
C PHE A 273 22.19 12.92 -7.23
N TRP A 274 23.48 12.82 -6.87
CA TRP A 274 24.61 12.76 -7.80
C TRP A 274 25.53 11.56 -7.55
N GLY A 275 25.01 10.51 -6.88
CA GLY A 275 25.79 9.33 -6.50
C GLY A 275 26.10 8.33 -7.61
N GLY A 276 25.81 8.63 -8.89
CA GLY A 276 26.14 7.82 -10.08
C GLY A 276 25.44 6.45 -10.20
N SER A 277 24.85 5.93 -9.12
CA SER A 277 24.13 4.65 -9.12
C SER A 277 22.63 4.88 -9.29
N ASN A 278 22.09 4.49 -10.44
CA ASN A 278 20.64 4.54 -10.69
C ASN A 278 19.83 3.70 -9.70
N LEU A 279 20.40 2.60 -9.19
CA LEU A 279 19.74 1.78 -8.17
C LEU A 279 19.61 2.53 -6.86
N LYS A 280 20.71 3.11 -6.34
CA LYS A 280 20.67 3.92 -5.12
C LYS A 280 19.73 5.13 -5.29
N GLY A 281 19.77 5.77 -6.46
CA GLY A 281 18.88 6.86 -6.82
C GLY A 281 17.38 6.47 -6.82
N ARG A 282 17.03 5.31 -7.38
CA ARG A 282 15.66 4.77 -7.29
C ARG A 282 15.26 4.45 -5.85
N ALA A 283 16.17 3.85 -5.09
CA ALA A 283 15.93 3.45 -3.71
C ALA A 283 15.65 4.66 -2.82
N ILE A 284 16.46 5.73 -2.92
CA ILE A 284 16.27 6.93 -2.13
C ILE A 284 14.98 7.67 -2.49
N ILE A 285 14.62 7.75 -3.77
CA ILE A 285 13.36 8.38 -4.19
C ILE A 285 12.16 7.57 -3.70
N GLY A 286 12.18 6.25 -3.90
CA GLY A 286 11.11 5.37 -3.41
C GLY A 286 10.95 5.47 -1.89
N TRP A 287 12.07 5.52 -1.15
CA TRP A 287 12.06 5.71 0.29
C TRP A 287 11.54 7.10 0.68
N LEU A 288 12.02 8.19 0.09
CA LEU A 288 11.56 9.55 0.38
C LEU A 288 10.05 9.69 0.11
N GLU A 289 9.59 9.21 -1.04
CA GLU A 289 8.18 9.23 -1.43
C GLU A 289 7.31 8.44 -0.45
N SER A 290 7.83 7.34 0.14
CA SER A 290 7.13 6.58 1.18
C SER A 290 6.91 7.37 2.47
N ARG A 291 7.72 8.40 2.73
CA ARG A 291 7.65 9.22 3.96
C ARG A 291 6.73 10.44 3.83
N ILE A 292 6.29 10.77 2.61
CA ILE A 292 5.42 11.94 2.35
C ILE A 292 4.09 11.85 3.11
N VAL A 293 3.48 10.66 3.19
CA VAL A 293 2.24 10.47 3.95
C VAL A 293 2.47 10.71 5.44
N SER A 294 3.59 10.24 5.98
CA SER A 294 3.96 10.48 7.38
C SER A 294 4.10 11.97 7.66
N LEU A 295 4.73 12.73 6.75
CA LEU A 295 4.81 14.19 6.85
C LEU A 295 3.41 14.82 6.87
N LEU A 296 2.51 14.42 5.98
CA LEU A 296 1.13 14.94 5.95
C LEU A 296 0.36 14.67 7.25
N VAL A 297 0.59 13.51 7.88
CA VAL A 297 0.00 13.16 9.18
C VAL A 297 0.59 14.04 10.29
N HIS A 298 1.92 14.16 10.37
CA HIS A 298 2.59 15.00 11.38
C HIS A 298 2.19 16.48 11.25
N LEU A 299 2.08 17.00 10.02
CA LEU A 299 1.64 18.36 9.76
C LEU A 299 0.19 18.57 10.23
N TYR A 300 -0.71 17.64 9.96
CA TYR A 300 -2.09 17.73 10.45
C TYR A 300 -2.16 17.73 11.98
N THR A 301 -1.34 16.91 12.65
CA THR A 301 -1.25 16.89 14.11
C THR A 301 -0.68 18.18 14.69
N ALA A 302 0.34 18.76 14.04
CA ALA A 302 0.99 19.98 14.50
C ALA A 302 0.14 21.24 14.26
N VAL A 303 -0.54 21.33 13.12
CA VAL A 303 -1.30 22.51 12.69
C VAL A 303 -2.65 22.11 12.05
N PRO A 304 -3.63 21.63 12.85
CA PRO A 304 -4.90 21.10 12.33
C PRO A 304 -5.79 22.15 11.66
N SER A 305 -5.51 23.44 11.84
CA SER A 305 -6.20 24.57 11.21
C SER A 305 -5.75 24.81 9.75
N ILE A 306 -4.65 24.20 9.31
CA ILE A 306 -4.07 24.35 7.99
C ILE A 306 -4.27 23.07 7.17
N ASN A 307 -4.92 23.19 6.02
CA ASN A 307 -4.93 22.15 5.02
C ASN A 307 -3.62 22.20 4.21
N VAL A 308 -2.95 21.05 4.14
CA VAL A 308 -1.71 20.86 3.39
C VAL A 308 -2.00 20.09 2.11
N ARG A 309 -2.02 20.77 0.97
CA ARG A 309 -2.23 20.16 -0.35
C ARG A 309 -0.90 19.74 -0.96
N PHE A 310 -0.57 18.46 -0.86
CA PHE A 310 0.53 17.86 -1.61
C PHE A 310 0.16 17.68 -3.09
N TRP A 311 1.07 18.01 -4.01
CA TRP A 311 0.94 17.66 -5.43
C TRP A 311 1.73 16.37 -5.72
N PRO A 312 1.10 15.28 -6.20
CA PRO A 312 1.69 13.94 -6.27
C PRO A 312 2.66 13.73 -7.44
N VAL A 313 3.52 14.71 -7.70
CA VAL A 313 4.54 14.69 -8.75
C VAL A 313 5.78 15.43 -8.25
N ARG A 314 6.95 14.97 -8.68
CA ARG A 314 8.19 15.72 -8.51
C ARG A 314 8.24 16.82 -9.56
N PHE A 315 8.60 18.03 -9.17
CA PHE A 315 8.84 19.15 -10.06
C PHE A 315 10.34 19.32 -10.32
N ALA A 316 10.66 19.94 -11.43
CA ALA A 316 11.99 20.41 -11.77
C ALA A 316 11.91 21.85 -12.28
N ASP A 317 13.02 22.57 -12.18
CA ASP A 317 13.20 23.86 -12.82
C ASP A 317 13.74 23.64 -14.23
N THR A 318 13.07 24.17 -15.27
CA THR A 318 13.50 24.10 -16.67
C THR A 318 14.97 24.49 -16.85
N GLU A 319 15.45 25.49 -16.12
CA GLU A 319 16.85 25.93 -16.21
C GLU A 319 17.85 24.85 -15.75
N THR A 320 17.41 23.96 -14.88
CA THR A 320 18.22 22.81 -14.42
C THR A 320 18.10 21.59 -15.35
N ILE A 321 17.16 21.58 -16.29
CA ILE A 321 16.94 20.48 -17.26
C ILE A 321 17.79 20.68 -18.52
N ASP A 322 17.98 21.94 -18.95
CA ASP A 322 18.64 22.29 -20.22
C ASP A 322 20.17 22.04 -20.26
N SER A 323 20.78 21.51 -19.20
CA SER A 323 22.14 20.97 -19.31
C SER A 323 22.09 19.73 -20.22
N THR A 324 22.61 19.87 -21.43
CA THR A 324 22.71 18.92 -22.56
C THR A 324 23.43 17.59 -22.26
N ASP A 325 23.32 17.08 -21.05
CA ASP A 325 24.03 15.91 -20.56
C ASP A 325 23.04 14.75 -20.43
N ASP A 326 23.23 13.72 -21.27
CA ASP A 326 22.53 12.43 -21.15
C ASP A 326 22.76 11.76 -19.77
N ALA A 327 23.68 12.31 -18.97
CA ALA A 327 23.98 11.95 -17.58
C ALA A 327 23.48 12.99 -16.55
N ARG A 328 22.37 13.69 -16.79
CA ARG A 328 21.78 14.61 -15.80
C ARG A 328 21.59 13.90 -14.46
N ASN A 329 22.21 14.42 -13.41
CA ASN A 329 21.95 14.00 -12.04
C ASN A 329 20.53 14.39 -11.63
N LEU A 330 19.90 13.59 -10.76
CA LEU A 330 18.57 13.90 -10.30
C LEU A 330 18.59 15.22 -9.52
N HIS A 331 17.78 16.19 -9.94
CA HIS A 331 17.58 17.46 -9.26
C HIS A 331 16.11 17.86 -9.44
N GLY A 332 15.35 17.82 -8.35
CA GLY A 332 13.94 18.18 -8.35
C GLY A 332 13.41 18.38 -6.95
N PHE A 333 12.15 18.77 -6.84
CA PHE A 333 11.53 19.08 -5.56
C PHE A 333 10.04 18.73 -5.55
N TYR A 334 9.48 18.56 -4.37
CA TYR A 334 8.06 18.35 -4.13
C TYR A 334 7.46 19.59 -3.47
N LEU A 335 6.19 19.88 -3.78
CA LEU A 335 5.49 21.05 -3.26
C LEU A 335 4.23 20.68 -2.48
N PHE A 336 4.06 21.37 -1.36
CA PHE A 336 2.89 21.28 -0.51
C PHE A 336 2.29 22.67 -0.35
N GLY A 337 1.15 22.93 -0.99
CA GLY A 337 0.43 24.20 -0.87
C GLY A 337 -0.30 24.31 0.46
N LEU A 338 -0.12 25.43 1.16
CA LEU A 338 -0.78 25.68 2.44
C LEU A 338 -2.01 26.56 2.25
N SER A 339 -3.13 26.18 2.87
CA SER A 339 -4.37 26.95 2.92
C SER A 339 -5.10 26.70 4.24
N PRO A 340 -5.76 27.69 4.84
CA PRO A 340 -6.56 27.46 6.04
C PRO A 340 -7.74 26.52 5.72
N PHE A 341 -8.14 25.66 6.65
CA PHE A 341 -9.34 24.81 6.48
C PHE A 341 -10.63 25.64 6.41
N SER A 342 -10.64 26.84 7.01
CA SER A 342 -11.75 27.81 7.01
C SER A 342 -11.39 29.06 6.21
N SER A 343 -12.37 29.65 5.51
CA SER A 343 -12.22 30.90 4.74
C SER A 343 -12.04 32.15 5.60
N ALA A 344 -12.01 32.03 6.93
CA ALA A 344 -11.70 33.13 7.83
C ALA A 344 -10.35 33.77 7.46
N SER A 345 -10.33 35.10 7.41
CA SER A 345 -9.21 35.88 6.87
C SER A 345 -7.88 35.46 7.50
N PRO A 346 -6.83 35.17 6.71
CA PRO A 346 -5.50 34.85 7.21
C PRO A 346 -4.77 36.16 7.56
N SER A 347 -5.28 36.89 8.55
CA SER A 347 -4.58 38.05 9.11
C SER A 347 -3.56 37.63 10.17
N LYS A 348 -3.71 36.42 10.73
CA LYS A 348 -2.77 35.81 11.69
C LYS A 348 -2.82 34.28 11.54
N LEU A 349 -2.06 33.71 10.60
CA LEU A 349 -1.43 32.41 10.91
C LEU A 349 -0.64 32.69 12.17
N GLN A 350 -1.11 32.21 13.32
CA GLN A 350 -0.55 32.65 14.60
C GLN A 350 0.95 32.32 14.59
N GLU A 351 1.79 33.16 15.19
CA GLU A 351 3.23 32.87 15.31
C GLU A 351 3.48 31.46 15.88
N ILE A 352 2.57 31.01 16.76
CA ILE A 352 2.53 29.67 17.33
C ILE A 352 2.35 28.58 16.27
N GLU A 353 1.41 28.75 15.32
CA GLU A 353 1.19 27.80 14.23
C GLU A 353 2.39 27.76 13.28
N LEU A 354 2.99 28.92 12.98
CA LEU A 354 4.19 28.99 12.14
C LEU A 354 5.40 28.35 12.84
N ALA A 355 5.55 28.52 14.15
CA ALA A 355 6.59 27.89 14.94
C ALA A 355 6.41 26.36 14.99
N ALA A 356 5.19 25.89 15.25
CA ALA A 356 4.84 24.46 15.24
C ALA A 356 5.09 23.82 13.87
N LEU A 357 4.67 24.50 12.80
CA LEU A 357 4.92 24.09 11.42
C LEU A 357 6.42 23.99 11.11
N THR A 358 7.19 25.03 11.48
CA THR A 358 8.63 25.06 11.26
C THR A 358 9.34 23.94 12.03
N GLN A 359 8.95 23.70 13.29
CA GLN A 359 9.51 22.64 14.11
C GLN A 359 9.19 21.24 13.53
N CYS A 360 7.96 21.03 13.07
CA CYS A 360 7.54 19.78 12.43
C CYS A 360 8.40 19.48 11.18
N ILE A 361 8.59 20.50 10.32
CA ILE A 361 9.39 20.35 9.10
C ILE A 361 10.86 20.06 9.42
N ARG A 362 11.45 20.80 10.37
CA ARG A 362 12.85 20.58 10.80
C ARG A 362 13.07 19.20 11.40
N SER A 363 12.12 18.72 12.20
CA SER A 363 12.21 17.38 12.80
C SER A 363 12.16 16.31 11.71
N PHE A 364 11.25 16.45 10.75
CA PHE A 364 11.17 15.53 9.61
C PHE A 364 12.42 15.56 8.73
N GLU A 365 12.99 16.74 8.45
CA GLU A 365 14.26 16.85 7.72
C GLU A 365 15.40 16.14 8.45
N ALA A 366 15.53 16.36 9.76
CA ALA A 366 16.54 15.69 10.57
C ALA A 366 16.36 14.16 10.58
N ASP A 367 15.11 13.68 10.67
CA ASP A 367 14.80 12.25 10.59
C ASP A 367 15.23 11.66 9.25
N LEU A 368 14.96 12.35 8.14
CA LEU A 368 15.42 11.91 6.81
C LEU A 368 16.96 11.86 6.73
N GLN A 369 17.64 12.92 7.16
CA GLN A 369 19.10 13.02 7.10
C GLN A 369 19.81 12.05 8.07
N SER A 370 19.13 11.59 9.12
CA SER A 370 19.66 10.59 10.07
C SER A 370 19.68 9.16 9.51
N ASN A 371 18.94 8.88 8.44
CA ASN A 371 18.80 7.53 7.89
C ASN A 371 19.97 7.17 6.96
N VAL A 372 21.04 6.63 7.55
CA VAL A 372 22.26 6.21 6.83
C VAL A 372 22.06 5.09 5.79
N LYS A 373 20.91 4.40 5.78
CA LYS A 373 20.61 3.37 4.74
C LYS A 373 20.33 4.02 3.40
N TYR A 374 19.65 5.16 3.40
CA TYR A 374 19.17 5.83 2.18
C TYR A 374 19.81 7.19 1.95
N TYR A 375 20.19 7.90 3.00
CA TYR A 375 20.79 9.23 2.91
C TYR A 375 22.31 9.18 3.11
N ASP A 376 23.02 9.79 2.16
CA ASP A 376 24.46 10.03 2.22
C ASP A 376 24.74 11.46 1.77
N SER A 377 25.26 12.29 2.66
CA SER A 377 25.52 13.71 2.40
C SER A 377 26.58 13.95 1.33
N GLN A 378 27.39 12.95 0.99
CA GLN A 378 28.39 13.05 -0.09
C GLN A 378 27.79 12.89 -1.48
N THR A 379 26.59 12.28 -1.57
CA THR A 379 25.95 11.92 -2.84
C THR A 379 24.51 12.40 -2.97
N THR A 380 23.93 12.91 -1.88
CA THR A 380 22.54 13.31 -1.78
C THR A 380 22.39 14.60 -0.98
N PHE A 381 21.57 15.51 -1.50
CA PHE A 381 21.01 16.64 -0.76
C PHE A 381 19.50 16.46 -0.59
N ILE A 382 19.01 16.61 0.64
CA ILE A 382 17.58 16.68 0.95
C ILE A 382 17.38 17.83 1.93
N SER A 383 16.46 18.75 1.62
CA SER A 383 16.10 19.84 2.54
C SER A 383 14.61 20.15 2.46
N LEU A 384 14.02 20.63 3.56
CA LEU A 384 12.64 21.07 3.59
C LEU A 384 12.53 22.50 4.13
N GLY A 385 11.82 23.35 3.39
CA GLY A 385 11.68 24.77 3.73
C GLY A 385 10.27 25.30 3.51
N ILE A 386 9.89 26.29 4.31
CA ILE A 386 8.69 27.09 4.07
C ILE A 386 9.06 28.24 3.13
N MET A 387 8.29 28.42 2.06
CA MET A 387 8.51 29.46 1.06
C MET A 387 7.22 30.19 0.72
N THR A 388 7.32 31.50 0.49
CA THR A 388 6.19 32.25 -0.10
C THR A 388 6.15 32.02 -1.60
N GLN A 389 4.97 32.12 -2.21
CA GLN A 389 4.82 32.08 -3.67
C GLN A 389 5.65 33.17 -4.36
N LYS A 390 5.81 34.34 -3.74
CA LYS A 390 6.66 35.42 -4.26
C LYS A 390 8.13 35.01 -4.28
N SER A 391 8.61 34.35 -3.22
CA SER A 391 9.97 33.81 -3.15
C SER A 391 10.17 32.71 -4.21
N LEU A 392 9.23 31.79 -4.34
CA LEU A 392 9.26 30.73 -5.36
C LEU A 392 9.28 31.31 -6.79
N LYS A 393 8.48 32.36 -7.04
CA LYS A 393 8.50 33.08 -8.31
C LYS A 393 9.83 33.81 -8.56
N LYS A 394 10.49 34.30 -7.52
CA LYS A 394 11.78 34.99 -7.64
C LYS A 394 12.95 34.02 -7.86
N GLU A 395 12.92 32.87 -7.21
CA GLU A 395 13.99 31.86 -7.27
C GLU A 395 13.99 31.12 -8.60
N THR A 396 12.85 30.50 -8.97
CA THR A 396 12.76 29.65 -10.18
C THR A 396 11.89 30.27 -11.27
N GLY A 397 10.92 31.12 -10.92
CA GLY A 397 9.86 31.55 -11.86
C GLY A 397 8.76 30.50 -11.99
N LEU A 398 7.50 30.88 -11.76
CA LEU A 398 6.39 29.89 -11.72
C LEU A 398 6.16 29.18 -13.06
N THR A 399 6.54 29.80 -14.18
CA THR A 399 6.44 29.22 -15.52
C THR A 399 7.53 28.18 -15.81
N ASN A 400 8.65 28.26 -15.10
CA ASN A 400 9.81 27.38 -15.27
C ASN A 400 9.68 26.10 -14.41
N ILE A 401 8.75 26.09 -13.45
CA ILE A 401 8.43 24.90 -12.67
C ILE A 401 7.58 23.98 -13.54
N ILE A 402 8.12 22.81 -13.87
CA ILE A 402 7.42 21.79 -14.65
C ILE A 402 7.44 20.44 -13.92
N PRO A 403 6.48 19.54 -14.18
CA PRO A 403 6.59 18.15 -13.76
C PRO A 403 7.90 17.55 -14.28
N ASP A 404 8.67 16.95 -13.39
CA ASP A 404 9.96 16.38 -13.73
C ASP A 404 9.78 15.11 -14.56
N SER A 405 10.33 15.13 -15.77
CA SER A 405 10.34 14.00 -16.71
C SER A 405 11.52 13.06 -16.50
N PHE A 406 12.41 13.34 -15.54
CA PHE A 406 13.58 12.52 -15.28
C PHE A 406 13.20 11.06 -15.02
N THR A 407 13.74 10.20 -15.87
CA THR A 407 13.64 8.75 -15.75
C THR A 407 15.03 8.16 -15.62
N TRP A 408 15.17 7.23 -14.69
CA TRP A 408 16.40 6.47 -14.55
C TRP A 408 16.61 5.61 -15.78
N SER A 409 17.83 5.58 -16.33
CA SER A 409 18.12 4.66 -17.44
C SER A 409 17.91 3.22 -16.96
N ASP A 410 17.14 2.47 -17.74
CA ASP A 410 16.75 1.10 -17.40
C ASP A 410 17.92 0.10 -17.61
N ASN A 411 19.09 0.55 -18.08
CA ASN A 411 20.28 -0.27 -18.34
C ASN A 411 20.98 -0.83 -17.08
N GLY A 412 20.58 -0.37 -15.89
CA GLY A 412 21.04 -0.94 -14.63
C GLY A 412 20.17 -2.11 -14.22
N PHE A 413 20.69 -3.33 -14.34
CA PHE A 413 20.18 -4.44 -13.55
C PHE A 413 20.52 -4.16 -12.09
N ASP A 414 19.56 -4.38 -11.18
CA ASP A 414 19.98 -4.64 -9.81
C ASP A 414 20.92 -5.84 -9.88
N PRO A 415 22.16 -5.74 -9.36
CA PRO A 415 22.93 -6.95 -9.15
C PRO A 415 22.00 -7.88 -8.38
N VAL A 416 21.92 -9.11 -8.87
CA VAL A 416 21.41 -10.20 -8.06
C VAL A 416 22.14 -10.06 -6.73
N ASP A 417 21.44 -9.90 -5.61
CA ASP A 417 22.06 -9.98 -4.28
C ASP A 417 22.84 -11.29 -4.24
N ASP A 418 24.13 -11.26 -4.57
CA ASP A 418 25.08 -12.35 -4.36
C ASP A 418 25.57 -12.28 -2.89
N ASP A 419 25.26 -11.18 -2.19
CA ASP A 419 25.32 -11.04 -0.73
C ASP A 419 24.05 -11.67 -0.08
N GLU A 420 23.75 -12.93 -0.44
CA GLU A 420 22.67 -13.72 0.17
C GLU A 420 22.97 -14.14 1.63
N GLU A 421 24.03 -13.62 2.28
CA GLU A 421 24.45 -14.08 3.61
C GLU A 421 24.50 -13.06 4.77
N ASN A 422 24.34 -11.73 4.60
CA ASN A 422 24.53 -10.83 5.76
C ASN A 422 23.77 -9.49 5.74
N ILE A 423 22.53 -9.45 5.23
CA ILE A 423 21.68 -8.28 5.41
C ILE A 423 20.65 -8.59 6.50
N GLU A 424 20.97 -8.15 7.73
CA GLU A 424 20.02 -8.10 8.84
C GLU A 424 18.78 -7.31 8.39
N GLU A 425 17.67 -8.01 8.20
CA GLU A 425 16.35 -7.40 8.05
C GLU A 425 16.03 -6.66 9.36
N LYS A 426 16.26 -5.34 9.37
CA LYS A 426 15.57 -4.47 10.31
C LYS A 426 14.14 -4.35 9.82
N ASP A 427 13.22 -4.98 10.54
CA ASP A 427 11.80 -4.70 10.45
C ASP A 427 11.61 -3.20 10.79
N ASP A 428 11.61 -2.33 9.78
CA ASP A 428 11.03 -0.99 9.89
C ASP A 428 9.50 -1.15 9.86
N GLU A 429 8.96 -1.82 10.89
CA GLU A 429 7.55 -1.67 11.25
C GLU A 429 7.35 -0.19 11.54
N PHE A 430 6.42 0.44 10.82
CA PHE A 430 6.08 1.85 10.99
C PHE A 430 5.58 2.08 12.43
N ASP A 431 6.48 2.47 13.30
CA ASP A 431 6.21 2.83 14.68
C ASP A 431 5.49 4.19 14.69
N ILE A 432 4.16 4.15 14.54
CA ILE A 432 3.30 5.29 14.89
C ILE A 432 3.25 5.29 16.42
N PRO A 433 3.78 6.30 17.13
CA PRO A 433 3.77 6.28 18.59
C PRO A 433 2.33 6.24 19.10
N GLY A 434 1.94 5.10 19.67
CA GLY A 434 0.78 5.01 20.55
C GLY A 434 1.15 5.54 21.93
N PRO A 435 0.26 6.24 22.67
CA PRO A 435 0.62 6.83 23.96
C PRO A 435 0.83 5.85 25.12
N GLU A 436 0.75 4.54 24.90
CA GLU A 436 0.83 3.54 25.97
C GLU A 436 1.87 2.46 25.66
N GLN A 437 3.14 2.70 26.02
CA GLN A 437 4.10 1.67 26.44
C GLN A 437 5.44 2.29 26.90
N SER A 438 5.44 2.81 28.12
CA SER A 438 6.66 3.05 28.89
C SER A 438 6.61 2.17 30.13
N MET A 439 7.21 0.98 30.09
CA MET A 439 7.76 0.25 31.26
C MET A 439 8.60 -0.98 30.84
N ILE A 440 9.67 -0.83 30.05
CA ILE A 440 10.70 -1.88 29.97
C ILE A 440 12.10 -1.28 29.73
N SER A 441 13.08 -1.73 30.51
CA SER A 441 14.46 -1.24 30.50
C SER A 441 15.25 -1.63 29.24
N ALA A 442 16.22 -0.81 28.84
CA ALA A 442 17.04 -0.98 27.63
C ALA A 442 17.83 -2.30 27.58
N SER A 443 18.17 -2.87 28.74
CA SER A 443 18.87 -4.16 28.87
C SER A 443 17.99 -5.34 28.44
N GLN A 444 16.68 -5.28 28.71
CA GLN A 444 15.73 -6.32 28.34
C GLN A 444 15.39 -6.27 26.84
N ARG A 445 15.39 -5.08 26.21
CA ARG A 445 15.21 -4.93 24.76
C ARG A 445 16.32 -5.59 23.96
N LYS A 446 17.59 -5.41 24.36
CA LYS A 446 18.75 -5.98 23.66
C LYS A 446 18.77 -7.52 23.68
N LYS A 447 18.23 -8.14 24.73
CA LYS A 447 18.15 -9.61 24.87
C LYS A 447 16.99 -10.22 24.06
N ALA A 448 15.91 -9.46 23.84
CA ALA A 448 14.79 -9.87 22.98
C ALA A 448 15.14 -9.76 21.48
N LEU A 449 15.87 -8.71 21.08
CA LEU A 449 16.39 -8.55 19.72
C LEU A 449 17.35 -9.67 19.31
N ALA A 450 18.27 -10.08 20.19
CA ALA A 450 19.20 -11.19 19.92
C ALA A 450 18.54 -12.57 19.80
N ALA A 451 17.32 -12.74 20.33
CA ALA A 451 16.55 -13.98 20.20
C ALA A 451 15.74 -14.02 18.88
N SER A 452 15.43 -12.86 18.30
CA SER A 452 14.66 -12.72 17.04
C SER A 452 15.49 -13.00 15.79
N THR A 453 16.78 -12.62 15.79
CA THR A 453 17.69 -12.74 14.63
C THR A 453 18.02 -14.18 14.21
N ARG A 454 17.51 -15.20 14.92
CA ARG A 454 17.91 -16.61 14.74
C ARG A 454 16.93 -17.49 13.97
N ASN A 455 15.82 -16.96 13.46
CA ASN A 455 14.79 -17.72 12.77
C ASN A 455 14.34 -17.06 11.45
N LYS A 456 15.12 -17.23 10.36
CA LYS A 456 14.61 -17.18 8.98
C LYS A 456 15.14 -18.37 8.20
N ALA A 457 14.26 -18.97 7.40
CA ALA A 457 14.37 -20.32 6.87
C ALA A 457 15.41 -20.43 5.73
N THR A 458 16.48 -21.17 5.99
CA THR A 458 17.26 -21.87 4.97
C THR A 458 16.99 -23.38 5.08
N LEU A 459 16.99 -24.07 3.94
CA LEU A 459 16.99 -25.52 3.87
C LEU A 459 18.30 -26.05 4.47
N TYR A 460 18.32 -26.31 5.77
CA TYR A 460 19.39 -27.06 6.43
C TYR A 460 18.82 -27.92 7.55
N THR A 461 19.24 -29.19 7.56
CA THR A 461 19.06 -30.13 8.66
C THR A 461 19.56 -29.47 9.96
N PRO A 462 18.74 -29.38 11.02
CA PRO A 462 19.11 -28.61 12.20
C PRO A 462 20.18 -29.33 13.01
N THR A 463 21.10 -28.55 13.57
CA THR A 463 21.99 -28.96 14.65
C THR A 463 21.16 -29.49 15.83
N PRO A 464 21.51 -30.64 16.45
CA PRO A 464 20.73 -31.22 17.54
C PRO A 464 20.58 -30.25 18.72
N GLY A 465 19.34 -30.00 19.16
CA GLY A 465 19.02 -29.24 20.39
C GLY A 465 18.32 -27.88 20.22
N LYS A 466 18.05 -27.40 18.98
CA LYS A 466 17.28 -26.16 18.74
C LYS A 466 15.86 -26.48 18.26
N LEU A 467 14.87 -26.17 19.10
CA LEU A 467 13.45 -26.38 18.84
C LEU A 467 12.97 -25.57 17.61
N ARG A 468 12.23 -26.21 16.70
CA ARG A 468 11.55 -25.53 15.58
C ARG A 468 10.46 -24.57 16.07
N THR A 469 10.16 -23.55 15.28
CA THR A 469 9.19 -22.50 15.65
C THR A 469 7.76 -23.02 15.59
N SER A 470 6.83 -22.36 16.31
CA SER A 470 5.40 -22.68 16.22
C SER A 470 4.86 -22.53 14.78
N ALA A 471 5.39 -21.58 14.02
CA ALA A 471 5.04 -21.37 12.61
C ALA A 471 5.49 -22.54 11.71
N ASP A 472 6.74 -23.02 11.87
CA ASP A 472 7.26 -24.16 11.10
C ASP A 472 6.44 -25.43 11.37
N VAL A 473 6.11 -25.66 12.65
CA VAL A 473 5.31 -26.79 13.11
C VAL A 473 3.90 -26.71 12.58
N MET A 474 3.25 -25.55 12.70
CA MET A 474 1.91 -25.33 12.17
C MET A 474 1.86 -25.59 10.66
N ASN A 475 2.80 -25.04 9.90
CA ASN A 475 2.90 -25.26 8.46
C ASN A 475 3.08 -26.74 8.12
N ARG A 476 3.91 -27.47 8.87
CA ARG A 476 4.08 -28.91 8.64
C ARG A 476 2.81 -29.69 8.95
N LEU A 477 2.13 -29.39 10.06
CA LEU A 477 0.89 -30.06 10.45
C LEU A 477 -0.25 -29.80 9.45
N LEU A 478 -0.27 -28.63 8.81
CA LEU A 478 -1.28 -28.27 7.80
C LEU A 478 -0.98 -28.88 6.43
N TRP A 479 0.28 -28.93 6.01
CA TRP A 479 0.65 -29.16 4.60
C TRP A 479 1.39 -30.47 4.32
N ASP A 480 1.79 -31.24 5.35
CA ASP A 480 2.43 -32.54 5.17
C ASP A 480 1.40 -33.63 4.79
N PRO A 481 1.52 -34.31 3.64
CA PRO A 481 0.60 -35.36 3.22
C PRO A 481 0.46 -36.53 4.21
N VAL A 482 1.49 -36.77 5.04
CA VAL A 482 1.52 -37.86 6.03
C VAL A 482 0.83 -37.44 7.34
N LEU A 483 1.02 -36.19 7.76
CA LEU A 483 0.51 -35.66 9.04
C LEU A 483 -0.83 -34.93 8.91
N GLY A 484 -1.14 -34.37 7.74
CA GLY A 484 -2.32 -33.55 7.44
C GLY A 484 -3.66 -34.31 7.43
N LYS A 485 -3.63 -35.64 7.57
CA LYS A 485 -4.84 -36.47 7.79
C LYS A 485 -5.33 -36.46 9.24
N LYS A 486 -4.53 -35.98 10.19
CA LYS A 486 -4.88 -35.98 11.62
C LYS A 486 -5.41 -34.60 12.04
N GLU A 487 -6.38 -34.58 12.94
CA GLU A 487 -6.90 -33.32 13.51
C GLU A 487 -6.03 -32.89 14.71
N TYR A 488 -5.71 -31.60 14.79
CA TYR A 488 -4.83 -31.02 15.81
C TYR A 488 -5.53 -29.88 16.55
N ILE A 489 -5.10 -29.65 17.80
CA ILE A 489 -5.47 -28.51 18.65
C ILE A 489 -4.25 -27.63 18.87
N VAL A 490 -4.47 -26.32 18.85
CA VAL A 490 -3.51 -25.27 19.22
C VAL A 490 -3.82 -24.80 20.63
N GLY A 491 -2.87 -24.96 21.54
CA GLY A 491 -2.89 -24.35 22.87
C GLY A 491 -2.19 -23.00 22.82
N TYR A 492 -2.87 -21.92 23.13
CA TYR A 492 -2.33 -20.55 23.10
C TYR A 492 -2.59 -19.80 24.41
N GLU A 493 -1.73 -18.84 24.74
CA GLU A 493 -1.85 -18.02 25.95
C GLU A 493 -2.70 -16.77 25.70
N ASP A 494 -3.91 -16.75 26.28
CA ASP A 494 -4.83 -15.63 26.26
C ASP A 494 -4.45 -14.56 27.30
N ARG A 495 -4.78 -13.29 27.02
CA ARG A 495 -4.41 -12.15 27.88
C ARG A 495 -5.09 -12.18 29.26
N PHE A 496 -6.25 -12.81 29.37
CA PHE A 496 -7.08 -12.78 30.58
C PHE A 496 -7.43 -14.19 31.08
N LEU A 497 -7.52 -15.16 30.19
CA LEU A 497 -8.07 -16.50 30.49
C LEU A 497 -7.01 -17.61 30.57
N GLY A 498 -5.72 -17.26 30.55
CA GLY A 498 -4.64 -18.23 30.58
C GLY A 498 -4.57 -19.07 29.30
N ILE A 499 -4.16 -20.33 29.40
CA ILE A 499 -4.03 -21.19 28.21
C ILE A 499 -5.41 -21.61 27.72
N GLN A 500 -5.74 -21.27 26.48
CA GLN A 500 -6.95 -21.67 25.77
C GLN A 500 -6.60 -22.61 24.64
N GLU A 501 -7.55 -23.49 24.30
CA GLU A 501 -7.40 -24.49 23.24
C GLU A 501 -8.38 -24.24 22.12
N LEU A 502 -7.89 -24.29 20.89
CA LEU A 502 -8.72 -24.16 19.70
C LEU A 502 -8.31 -25.21 18.67
N LYS A 503 -9.26 -25.72 17.88
CA LYS A 503 -8.89 -26.62 16.77
C LYS A 503 -7.98 -25.85 15.81
N LEU A 504 -6.98 -26.52 15.26
CA LEU A 504 -6.03 -25.92 14.33
C LEU A 504 -6.72 -25.31 13.11
N ARG A 505 -7.81 -25.91 12.63
CA ARG A 505 -8.63 -25.33 11.55
C ARG A 505 -9.31 -24.03 11.97
N ASP A 506 -9.94 -24.01 13.14
CA ASP A 506 -10.64 -22.82 13.65
C ASP A 506 -9.65 -21.69 14.01
N TRP A 507 -8.42 -22.03 14.41
CA TRP A 507 -7.32 -21.09 14.60
C TRP A 507 -6.96 -20.35 13.31
N VAL A 508 -6.77 -21.09 12.21
CA VAL A 508 -6.45 -20.50 10.91
C VAL A 508 -7.61 -19.66 10.39
N MET A 509 -8.86 -20.09 10.58
CA MET A 509 -10.04 -19.28 10.22
C MET A 509 -10.08 -17.95 10.96
N LYS A 510 -9.80 -17.95 12.28
CA LYS A 510 -9.77 -16.71 13.08
C LYS A 510 -8.60 -15.80 12.73
N GLU A 511 -7.45 -16.33 12.31
CA GLU A 511 -6.35 -15.52 11.76
C GLU A 511 -6.78 -14.80 10.48
N VAL A 512 -7.57 -15.47 9.65
CA VAL A 512 -8.12 -14.91 8.42
C VAL A 512 -9.19 -13.85 8.76
N GLU A 513 -10.19 -14.15 9.58
CA GLU A 513 -11.37 -13.30 9.80
C GLU A 513 -11.15 -12.02 10.64
N HIS A 514 -9.93 -11.75 11.12
CA HIS A 514 -9.52 -10.54 11.87
C HIS A 514 -10.34 -10.17 13.13
N GLU A 515 -11.31 -10.98 13.58
CA GLU A 515 -12.12 -10.64 14.77
C GLU A 515 -11.36 -10.75 16.09
N SER A 516 -10.21 -11.42 16.13
CA SER A 516 -9.29 -11.47 17.28
C SER A 516 -7.92 -11.98 16.86
N PHE A 517 -7.06 -11.11 16.32
CA PHE A 517 -5.69 -11.50 15.96
C PHE A 517 -4.89 -11.90 17.21
N ILE A 518 -4.57 -13.20 17.34
CA ILE A 518 -3.72 -13.73 18.40
C ILE A 518 -2.34 -14.01 17.79
N PRO A 519 -1.30 -13.24 18.16
CA PRO A 519 0.04 -13.42 17.61
C PRO A 519 0.59 -14.85 17.82
N GLN A 520 1.25 -15.41 16.79
CA GLN A 520 1.79 -16.78 16.81
C GLN A 520 2.83 -17.05 17.91
N HIS A 521 3.46 -16.01 18.47
CA HIS A 521 4.37 -16.15 19.61
C HIS A 521 3.67 -16.61 20.90
N ARG A 522 2.34 -16.48 20.97
CA ARG A 522 1.49 -16.91 22.08
C ARG A 522 1.12 -18.39 22.03
N ILE A 523 1.46 -19.10 20.96
CA ILE A 523 1.24 -20.54 20.87
C ILE A 523 2.20 -21.25 21.83
N VAL A 524 1.65 -22.10 22.68
CA VAL A 524 2.35 -22.84 23.72
C VAL A 524 2.58 -24.28 23.28
N TYR A 525 1.58 -24.95 22.71
CA TYR A 525 1.71 -26.34 22.24
C TYR A 525 0.76 -26.67 21.08
N PHE A 526 1.07 -27.77 20.40
CA PHE A 526 0.16 -28.48 19.51
C PHE A 526 -0.09 -29.88 20.04
N LYS A 527 -1.33 -30.34 20.02
CA LYS A 527 -1.68 -31.72 20.40
C LYS A 527 -2.61 -32.37 19.40
N HIS A 528 -2.56 -33.69 19.32
CA HIS A 528 -3.52 -34.47 18.56
C HIS A 528 -4.91 -34.41 19.18
N LEU A 529 -5.93 -34.22 18.36
CA LEU A 529 -7.32 -34.17 18.80
C LEU A 529 -7.82 -35.54 19.32
N THR A 530 -7.34 -36.64 18.73
CA THR A 530 -7.88 -37.99 18.99
C THR A 530 -7.31 -38.67 20.23
N ASN A 531 -6.02 -38.53 20.50
CA ASN A 531 -5.34 -39.17 21.63
C ASN A 531 -4.81 -38.17 22.68
N GLY A 532 -4.98 -36.85 22.45
CA GLY A 532 -4.54 -35.80 23.36
C GLY A 532 -3.02 -35.64 23.46
N GLU A 533 -2.25 -36.35 22.63
CA GLU A 533 -0.80 -36.38 22.67
C GLU A 533 -0.20 -35.07 22.19
N ILE A 534 0.71 -34.49 22.98
CA ILE A 534 1.38 -33.23 22.66
C ILE A 534 2.51 -33.50 21.67
N VAL A 535 2.34 -33.06 20.43
CA VAL A 535 3.31 -33.26 19.34
C VAL A 535 4.38 -32.17 19.30
N TRP A 536 4.11 -31.02 19.92
CA TRP A 536 5.08 -29.94 20.07
C TRP A 536 4.72 -29.07 21.27
N ASP A 537 5.71 -28.73 22.11
CA ASP A 537 5.52 -27.90 23.30
C ASP A 537 6.70 -26.94 23.46
N LYS A 538 6.41 -25.63 23.43
CA LYS A 538 7.38 -24.54 23.57
C LYS A 538 8.02 -24.50 24.96
N ARG A 539 7.25 -24.79 26.03
CA ARG A 539 7.70 -24.72 27.42
C ARG A 539 8.48 -25.97 27.80
N LYS A 540 8.02 -27.14 27.36
CA LYS A 540 8.68 -28.44 27.62
C LYS A 540 9.76 -28.80 26.59
N LYS A 541 9.95 -27.98 25.56
CA LYS A 541 10.86 -28.22 24.42
C LYS A 541 10.64 -29.58 23.76
N ILE A 542 9.37 -29.99 23.60
CA ILE A 542 8.99 -31.21 22.90
C ILE A 542 8.79 -30.86 21.43
N ASP A 543 9.32 -31.68 20.52
CA ASP A 543 9.04 -31.58 19.09
C ASP A 543 9.11 -32.96 18.45
N MET A 544 7.95 -33.58 18.30
CA MET A 544 7.74 -34.86 17.63
C MET A 544 7.44 -34.67 16.12
N VAL A 545 7.28 -33.42 15.65
CA VAL A 545 6.97 -33.10 14.26
C VAL A 545 8.24 -33.06 13.42
N PHE A 546 9.33 -32.52 13.97
CA PHE A 546 10.65 -32.50 13.33
C PHE A 546 11.75 -33.23 14.11
N GLY A 547 11.44 -33.77 15.29
CA GLY A 547 12.43 -34.48 16.12
C GLY A 547 13.48 -33.56 16.77
N SER A 548 13.25 -32.24 16.79
CA SER A 548 14.25 -31.25 17.21
C SER A 548 14.27 -30.92 18.72
N GLY A 549 13.41 -31.59 19.51
CA GLY A 549 13.20 -31.35 20.95
C GLY A 549 13.69 -32.48 21.86
N LEU A 550 13.58 -32.31 23.18
CA LEU A 550 14.04 -33.23 24.24
C LEU A 550 13.22 -34.54 24.35
N GLY A 551 12.33 -34.80 23.40
CA GLY A 551 11.49 -36.00 23.34
C GLY A 551 11.88 -36.98 22.23
N SER A 552 13.02 -36.76 21.54
CA SER A 552 13.56 -37.71 20.57
C SER A 552 14.37 -38.81 21.28
N GLY A 553 13.63 -39.76 21.85
CA GLY A 553 14.08 -41.11 22.16
C GLY A 553 13.33 -42.10 21.27
#